data_AF-A0A7V1PWX2-F1
#
_entry.id   AF-A0A7V1PWX2-F1
#
_cell.length_a   1.000
_cell.length_b   1.000
_cell.length_c   1.000
_cell.angle_alpha   90.00
_cell.angle_beta   90.00
_cell.angle_gamma   90.00
#
_symmetry.space_group_name_H-M   'P 1'
#
loop_
_entity.id
_entity.type
_entity.pdbx_description
1 polymer ?
#
loop_
_entity_poly.entity_id
_entity_poly.type
_entity_poly.pdbx_seq_one_letter_code
_entity_poly.pdbx_strand_id
1 'polypeptide(L)'
;MQTSRSQRKAYLLALLAVLFWSTISSAFKITLRYLDVDNLLFWAVVSGIIVLAILNRAGKSPIHFRSLSRKAWFSSALMGFINPFLYYLVLIKAYELLEAQVAGALNYIWPIVLVLFSIPFLGQKIKARAIGAISVSFIGILIIST
;
A
#
# COMPACT_ATOMS: atom_id res chain seq x y z
N MET A 1 25.27 -4.73 15.97
CA MET A 1 25.67 -3.46 15.32
C MET A 1 25.28 -3.52 13.84
N GLN A 2 24.15 -2.93 13.45
CA GLN A 2 23.74 -2.82 12.04
C GLN A 2 24.63 -1.79 11.35
N THR A 3 25.45 -2.24 10.40
CA THR A 3 26.47 -1.44 9.72
C THR A 3 25.85 -0.27 8.94
N SER A 4 26.40 0.94 9.09
CA SER A 4 25.92 2.22 8.51
C SER A 4 25.64 2.19 7.01
N ARG A 5 26.29 1.27 6.27
CA ARG A 5 26.08 1.05 4.83
C ARG A 5 24.70 0.46 4.51
N SER A 6 24.13 -0.31 5.43
CA SER A 6 22.75 -0.85 5.32
C SER A 6 21.73 0.27 5.46
N GLN A 7 21.96 1.21 6.39
CA GLN A 7 21.06 2.33 6.63
C GLN A 7 20.97 3.28 5.42
N ARG A 8 22.09 3.64 4.78
CA ARG A 8 22.05 4.46 3.56
C ARG A 8 21.27 3.80 2.42
N LYS A 9 21.41 2.48 2.25
CA LYS A 9 20.63 1.72 1.26
C LYS A 9 19.15 1.67 1.64
N ALA A 10 18.83 1.46 2.91
CA ALA A 10 17.45 1.48 3.40
C ALA A 10 16.78 2.85 3.14
N TYR A 11 17.48 3.95 3.42
CA TYR A 11 16.99 5.30 3.12
C TYR A 11 16.80 5.54 1.62
N LEU A 12 17.72 5.10 0.77
CA LEU A 12 17.57 5.20 -0.68
C LEU A 12 16.36 4.40 -1.19
N LEU A 13 16.18 3.18 -0.71
CA LEU A 13 15.02 2.35 -1.06
C LEU A 13 13.71 2.98 -0.56
N ALA A 14 13.71 3.55 0.65
CA ALA A 14 12.55 4.27 1.18
C ALA A 14 12.21 5.50 0.33
N LEU A 15 13.22 6.28 -0.08
CA LEU A 15 13.01 7.45 -0.94
C LEU A 15 12.45 7.06 -2.31
N LEU A 16 12.98 5.98 -2.92
CA LEU A 16 12.45 5.45 -4.18
C LEU A 16 11.01 4.94 -4.02
N ALA A 17 10.70 4.26 -2.91
CA ALA A 17 9.34 3.81 -2.62
C ALA A 17 8.38 4.99 -2.47
N VAL A 18 8.77 6.05 -1.75
CA VAL A 18 7.99 7.28 -1.61
C VAL A 18 7.81 7.96 -2.96
N LEU A 19 8.85 8.03 -3.79
CA LEU A 19 8.76 8.64 -5.12
C LEU A 19 7.77 7.89 -6.01
N PHE A 20 7.83 6.56 -6.05
CA PHE A 20 6.85 5.76 -6.80
C PHE A 20 5.43 5.89 -6.25
N TRP A 21 5.28 5.97 -4.93
CA TRP A 21 3.97 6.09 -4.31
C TRP A 21 3.35 7.48 -4.52
N SER A 22 4.16 8.54 -4.57
CA SER A 22 3.69 9.89 -4.88
C SER A 22 3.26 10.04 -6.35
N THR A 23 3.88 9.31 -7.29
CA THR A 23 3.53 9.38 -8.72
C THR A 23 2.34 8.51 -9.10
N ILE A 24 2.08 7.43 -8.35
CA ILE A 24 1.02 6.47 -8.68
C ILE A 24 -0.38 7.11 -8.68
N SER A 25 -0.65 8.03 -7.76
CA SER A 25 -1.95 8.73 -7.63
C SER A 25 -2.27 9.52 -8.90
N SER A 26 -1.29 10.28 -9.40
CA SER A 26 -1.42 11.04 -10.64
C SER A 26 -1.52 10.12 -11.86
N ALA A 27 -0.69 9.07 -11.91
CA ALA A 27 -0.73 8.09 -12.99
C ALA A 27 -2.12 7.41 -13.09
N PHE A 28 -2.66 6.93 -11.97
CA PHE A 28 -4.01 6.35 -11.92
C PHE A 28 -5.07 7.32 -12.42
N LYS A 29 -5.09 8.57 -11.96
CA LYS A 29 -6.09 9.55 -12.42
C LYS A 29 -5.99 9.84 -13.92
N ILE A 30 -4.78 9.89 -14.48
CA ILE A 30 -4.58 10.10 -15.92
C ILE A 30 -5.04 8.87 -16.70
N THR A 31 -4.63 7.67 -16.27
CA THR A 31 -4.99 6.43 -16.96
C THR A 31 -6.48 6.13 -16.88
N LEU A 32 -7.16 6.51 -15.78
CA LEU A 32 -8.61 6.41 -15.63
C LEU A 32 -9.39 7.28 -16.64
N ARG A 33 -8.75 8.21 -17.37
CA ARG A 33 -9.37 8.91 -18.50
C ARG A 33 -9.51 8.04 -19.75
N TYR A 34 -8.75 6.95 -19.83
CA TYR A 34 -8.67 6.08 -21.00
C TYR A 34 -9.10 4.63 -20.72
N LEU A 35 -9.00 4.20 -19.46
CA LEU A 35 -9.29 2.84 -19.02
C LEU A 35 -10.22 2.85 -17.81
N ASP A 36 -11.18 1.93 -17.78
CA ASP A 36 -12.00 1.70 -16.60
C ASP A 36 -11.17 1.11 -15.44
N VAL A 37 -11.70 1.25 -14.23
CA VAL A 37 -11.12 0.77 -12.97
C VAL A 37 -10.69 -0.70 -13.05
N ASP A 38 -11.56 -1.55 -13.59
CA ASP A 38 -11.33 -3.00 -13.64
C ASP A 38 -10.17 -3.36 -14.58
N ASN A 39 -10.10 -2.69 -15.73
CA ASN A 39 -9.03 -2.87 -16.72
C ASN A 39 -7.69 -2.36 -16.19
N LEU A 40 -7.68 -1.18 -15.55
CA LEU A 40 -6.50 -0.63 -14.92
C LEU A 40 -5.95 -1.58 -13.84
N LEU A 41 -6.82 -2.07 -12.96
CA LEU A 41 -6.45 -3.00 -11.89
C LEU A 41 -5.93 -4.33 -12.45
N PHE A 42 -6.57 -4.87 -13.48
CA PHE A 42 -6.13 -6.09 -14.15
C PHE A 42 -4.69 -5.96 -14.69
N TRP A 43 -4.41 -4.91 -15.47
CA TRP A 43 -3.08 -4.68 -16.01
C TRP A 43 -2.03 -4.35 -14.94
N ALA A 44 -2.41 -3.65 -13.87
CA ALA A 44 -1.54 -3.42 -12.72
C ALA A 44 -1.14 -4.74 -12.03
N VAL A 45 -2.09 -5.66 -11.83
CA VAL A 45 -1.82 -6.98 -11.24
C VAL A 45 -0.95 -7.84 -12.18
N VAL A 46 -1.27 -7.88 -13.47
CA VAL A 46 -0.48 -8.65 -14.46
C VAL A 46 0.96 -8.15 -14.53
N SER A 47 1.17 -6.84 -14.62
CA SER A 47 2.52 -6.25 -14.62
C SER A 47 3.26 -6.54 -13.30
N GLY A 48 2.58 -6.46 -12.16
CA GLY A 48 3.13 -6.84 -10.85
C GLY A 48 3.57 -8.31 -10.80
N ILE A 49 2.75 -9.24 -11.32
CA ILE A 49 3.11 -10.67 -11.42
C ILE A 49 4.36 -10.86 -12.28
N ILE A 50 4.45 -10.18 -13.43
CA ILE A 50 5.62 -10.27 -14.31
C ILE A 50 6.88 -9.77 -13.59
N VAL A 51 6.82 -8.60 -12.96
CA VAL A 51 7.95 -8.03 -12.20
C VAL A 51 8.37 -8.97 -11.07
N LEU A 52 7.41 -9.48 -10.28
CA LEU A 52 7.69 -10.42 -9.19
C LEU A 52 8.27 -11.73 -9.71
N ALA A 53 7.82 -12.24 -10.86
CA ALA A 53 8.37 -13.44 -11.48
C ALA A 53 9.82 -13.24 -11.93
N ILE A 54 10.13 -12.08 -12.53
CA ILE A 54 11.50 -11.70 -12.92
C ILE A 54 12.39 -11.59 -11.67
N LEU A 55 11.94 -10.88 -10.65
CA LEU A 55 12.68 -10.72 -9.39
C LEU A 55 12.87 -12.05 -8.67
N ASN A 56 11.87 -12.94 -8.68
CA ASN A 56 11.99 -14.27 -8.09
C ASN A 56 13.05 -15.11 -8.81
N ARG A 57 13.14 -15.00 -10.15
CA ARG A 57 14.17 -15.70 -10.95
C ARG A 57 15.56 -15.08 -10.79
N ALA A 58 15.67 -13.76 -10.66
CA ALA A 58 16.94 -13.05 -10.51
C ALA A 58 17.47 -13.06 -9.06
N GLY A 59 16.61 -13.36 -8.09
CA GLY A 59 16.93 -13.35 -6.67
C GLY A 59 17.81 -14.52 -6.24
N LYS A 60 18.55 -14.33 -5.13
CA LYS A 60 19.42 -15.36 -4.55
C LYS A 60 18.68 -16.54 -3.92
N SER A 61 17.38 -16.39 -3.66
CA SER A 61 16.54 -17.40 -3.00
C SER A 61 15.18 -17.46 -3.71
N PRO A 62 15.10 -18.12 -4.87
CA PRO A 62 13.85 -18.25 -5.60
C PRO A 62 12.84 -19.08 -4.79
N ILE A 63 11.60 -18.61 -4.76
CA ILE A 63 10.48 -19.35 -4.19
C ILE A 63 10.23 -20.58 -5.04
N HIS A 64 10.24 -21.74 -4.40
CA HIS A 64 9.91 -23.02 -5.02
C HIS A 64 8.42 -23.29 -4.79
N PHE A 65 7.57 -22.98 -5.77
CA PHE A 65 6.11 -23.09 -5.62
C PHE A 65 5.62 -24.50 -5.23
N ARG A 66 6.40 -25.55 -5.56
CA ARG A 66 6.09 -26.94 -5.21
C ARG A 66 6.33 -27.29 -3.74
N SER A 67 7.13 -26.51 -3.00
CA SER A 67 7.37 -26.75 -1.57
C SER A 67 6.38 -26.02 -0.65
N LEU A 68 5.50 -25.19 -1.22
CA LEU A 68 4.49 -24.47 -0.45
C LEU A 68 3.36 -25.40 -0.02
N SER A 69 3.00 -25.33 1.27
CA SER A 69 1.85 -26.07 1.79
C SER A 69 0.53 -25.51 1.23
N ARG A 70 -0.53 -26.32 1.21
CA ARG A 70 -1.88 -25.85 0.83
C ARG A 70 -2.35 -24.67 1.70
N LYS A 71 -1.97 -24.66 2.97
CA LYS A 71 -2.26 -23.56 3.90
C LYS A 71 -1.53 -22.27 3.50
N ALA A 72 -0.27 -22.36 3.06
CA ALA A 72 0.47 -21.21 2.56
C ALA A 72 -0.19 -20.64 1.30
N TRP A 73 -0.58 -21.50 0.35
CA TRP A 73 -1.32 -21.10 -0.85
C TRP A 73 -2.64 -20.40 -0.52
N PHE A 74 -3.45 -20.97 0.38
CA PHE A 74 -4.71 -20.36 0.79
C PHE A 74 -4.50 -19.02 1.50
N SER A 75 -3.53 -18.93 2.40
CA SER A 75 -3.20 -17.68 3.09
C SER A 75 -2.73 -16.60 2.11
N SER A 76 -1.90 -16.95 1.12
CA SER A 76 -1.45 -16.01 0.09
C SER A 76 -2.59 -15.57 -0.82
N ALA A 77 -3.49 -16.48 -1.20
CA ALA A 77 -4.67 -16.14 -2.00
C ALA A 77 -5.62 -15.21 -1.24
N LEU A 78 -5.88 -15.50 0.05
CA LEU A 78 -6.69 -14.65 0.91
C LEU A 78 -6.06 -13.27 1.11
N MET A 79 -4.74 -13.22 1.36
CA MET A 79 -4.01 -11.96 1.47
C MET A 79 -4.09 -11.17 0.17
N GLY A 80 -3.83 -11.79 -0.99
CA GLY A 80 -3.94 -11.15 -2.30
C GLY A 80 -5.34 -10.66 -2.65
N PHE A 81 -6.37 -11.38 -2.19
CA PHE A 81 -7.77 -10.98 -2.35
C PHE A 81 -8.10 -9.73 -1.52
N ILE A 82 -7.65 -9.67 -0.26
CA ILE A 82 -7.85 -8.50 0.61
C ILE A 82 -7.01 -7.32 0.12
N ASN A 83 -5.73 -7.55 -0.16
CA ASN A 83 -4.78 -6.58 -0.68
C ASN A 83 -3.77 -7.29 -1.60
N PRO A 84 -3.77 -7.02 -2.92
CA PRO A 84 -4.26 -5.78 -3.53
C PRO A 84 -5.72 -5.75 -3.98
N PHE A 85 -6.41 -6.86 -4.24
CA PHE A 85 -7.64 -6.82 -5.04
C PHE A 85 -8.76 -5.95 -4.47
N LEU A 86 -9.31 -6.28 -3.29
CA LEU A 86 -10.41 -5.52 -2.69
C LEU A 86 -10.01 -4.07 -2.37
N TYR A 87 -8.85 -3.90 -1.75
CA TYR A 87 -8.35 -2.58 -1.39
C TYR A 87 -8.19 -1.65 -2.59
N TYR A 88 -7.52 -2.11 -3.66
CA TYR A 88 -7.30 -1.26 -4.84
C TYR A 88 -8.57 -1.08 -5.66
N LEU A 89 -9.51 -2.03 -5.67
CA LEU A 89 -10.81 -1.83 -6.30
C LEU A 89 -11.56 -0.66 -5.66
N VAL A 90 -11.66 -0.63 -4.33
CA VAL A 90 -12.30 0.48 -3.60
C VAL A 90 -11.52 1.78 -3.81
N LEU A 91 -10.19 1.72 -3.74
CA LEU A 91 -9.33 2.89 -3.88
C LEU A 91 -9.46 3.52 -5.27
N ILE A 92 -9.28 2.74 -6.33
CA ILE A 92 -9.33 3.22 -7.70
C ILE A 92 -10.75 3.70 -8.04
N LYS A 93 -11.79 3.03 -7.53
CA LYS A 93 -13.17 3.53 -7.65
C LYS A 93 -13.37 4.87 -6.94
N ALA A 94 -12.76 5.07 -5.77
CA ALA A 94 -12.75 6.37 -5.10
C ALA A 94 -12.03 7.44 -5.92
N TYR A 95 -10.92 7.10 -6.60
CA TYR A 95 -10.22 8.00 -7.53
C TYR A 95 -11.04 8.35 -8.79
N GLU A 96 -11.97 7.49 -9.21
CA GLU A 96 -12.91 7.80 -10.28
C GLU A 96 -13.94 8.85 -9.82
N LEU A 97 -14.51 8.65 -8.63
CA LEU A 97 -15.60 9.48 -8.07
C LEU A 97 -15.13 10.82 -7.46
N LEU A 98 -13.92 10.85 -6.91
CA LEU A 98 -13.37 12.00 -6.19
C LEU A 98 -12.21 12.63 -6.96
N GLU A 99 -11.89 13.87 -6.60
CA GLU A 99 -10.65 14.49 -7.03
C GLU A 99 -9.45 13.74 -6.47
N ALA A 100 -8.34 13.70 -7.23
CA ALA A 100 -7.15 12.95 -6.84
C ALA A 100 -6.56 13.41 -5.50
N GLN A 101 -6.74 14.70 -5.16
CA GLN A 101 -6.30 15.28 -3.89
C GLN A 101 -7.10 14.72 -2.70
N VAL A 102 -8.42 14.66 -2.82
CA VAL A 102 -9.30 14.10 -1.77
C VAL A 102 -9.09 12.60 -1.63
N ALA A 103 -9.08 11.85 -2.74
CA ALA A 103 -8.85 10.40 -2.71
C ALA A 103 -7.47 10.04 -2.14
N GLY A 104 -6.43 10.79 -2.51
CA GLY A 104 -5.09 10.64 -1.95
C GLY A 104 -5.06 10.93 -0.45
N ALA A 105 -5.63 12.05 -0.01
CA ALA A 105 -5.67 12.44 1.39
C ALA A 105 -6.42 11.43 2.27
N LEU A 106 -7.55 10.89 1.78
CA LEU A 106 -8.26 9.78 2.43
C LEU A 106 -7.38 8.53 2.52
N ASN A 107 -6.60 8.23 1.46
CA ASN A 107 -5.69 7.10 1.48
C ASN A 107 -4.66 7.21 2.60
N TYR A 108 -4.12 8.41 2.86
CA TYR A 108 -3.16 8.69 3.94
C TYR A 108 -3.71 8.52 5.37
N ILE A 109 -4.99 8.18 5.55
CA ILE A 109 -5.57 7.84 6.86
C ILE A 109 -5.14 6.43 7.31
N TRP A 110 -4.61 5.58 6.43
CA TRP A 110 -4.20 4.21 6.76
C TRP A 110 -3.29 4.07 8.00
N PRO A 111 -2.31 4.95 8.30
CA PRO A 111 -1.49 4.85 9.51
C PRO A 111 -2.32 5.12 10.78
N ILE A 112 -3.28 6.04 10.71
CA ILE A 112 -4.22 6.31 11.81
C ILE A 112 -5.06 5.06 12.08
N VAL A 113 -5.59 4.43 11.02
CA VAL A 113 -6.37 3.19 11.12
C VAL A 113 -5.53 2.06 11.75
N LEU A 114 -4.27 1.91 11.36
CA LEU A 114 -3.36 0.93 11.97
C LEU A 114 -3.10 1.20 13.45
N VAL A 115 -2.91 2.45 13.83
CA VAL A 115 -2.74 2.83 15.24
C VAL A 115 -4.02 2.50 16.01
N LEU A 116 -5.19 2.84 15.48
CA LEU A 116 -6.47 2.51 16.11
C LEU A 116 -6.66 0.99 16.24
N PHE A 117 -6.38 0.22 15.20
CA PHE A 117 -6.47 -1.25 15.23
C PHE A 117 -5.38 -1.91 16.09
N SER A 118 -4.25 -1.25 16.35
CA SER A 118 -3.27 -1.77 17.31
C SER A 118 -3.81 -1.89 18.74
N ILE A 119 -4.85 -1.11 19.09
CA ILE A 119 -5.53 -1.20 20.39
C ILE A 119 -6.22 -2.57 20.54
N PRO A 120 -7.22 -2.95 19.72
CA PRO A 120 -7.93 -4.22 19.89
C PRO A 120 -7.07 -5.43 19.51
N PHE A 121 -6.24 -5.35 18.46
CA PHE A 121 -5.53 -6.53 17.94
C PHE A 121 -4.22 -6.83 18.67
N LEU A 122 -3.50 -5.80 19.11
CA LEU A 122 -2.20 -5.96 19.78
C LEU A 122 -2.27 -5.73 21.30
N GLY A 123 -3.41 -5.27 21.83
CA GLY A 123 -3.58 -4.96 23.26
C GLY A 123 -2.68 -3.82 23.74
N GLN A 124 -2.12 -3.01 22.85
CA GLN A 124 -1.24 -1.91 23.22
C GLN A 124 -2.04 -0.75 23.84
N LYS A 125 -1.62 -0.33 25.04
CA LYS A 125 -2.18 0.87 25.68
C LYS A 125 -1.64 2.11 24.98
N ILE A 126 -2.48 2.75 24.17
CA ILE A 126 -2.14 3.99 23.51
C ILE A 126 -2.06 5.12 24.55
N LYS A 127 -0.90 5.78 24.61
CA LYS A 127 -0.70 6.98 25.45
C LYS A 127 -1.60 8.10 24.93
N ALA A 128 -2.20 8.90 25.81
CA ALA A 128 -3.07 10.03 25.46
C ALA A 128 -2.45 11.00 24.41
N ARG A 129 -1.11 11.12 24.41
CA ARG A 129 -0.35 11.89 23.41
C ARG A 129 -0.54 11.39 21.97
N ALA A 130 -0.66 10.08 21.76
CA ALA A 130 -0.88 9.48 20.45
C ALA A 130 -2.33 9.72 19.96
N ILE A 131 -3.31 9.76 20.86
CA ILE A 131 -4.68 10.17 20.54
C ILE A 131 -4.71 11.65 20.11
N GLY A 132 -3.99 12.51 20.83
CA GLY A 132 -3.81 13.91 20.44
C GLY A 132 -3.13 14.05 19.06
N ALA A 133 -2.06 13.30 18.81
CA ALA A 133 -1.37 13.30 17.52
C ALA A 133 -2.28 12.83 16.37
N ILE A 134 -3.06 11.76 16.57
CA ILE A 134 -4.05 11.28 15.58
C ILE A 134 -5.06 12.38 15.25
N SER A 135 -5.56 13.08 16.27
CA SER A 135 -6.54 14.17 16.09
C SER A 135 -5.96 15.31 15.26
N VAL A 136 -4.71 15.72 15.56
CA VAL A 136 -4.00 16.75 14.79
C VAL A 136 -3.73 16.29 13.35
N SER A 137 -3.31 15.04 13.14
CA SER A 137 -3.12 14.48 11.79
C SER A 137 -4.42 14.43 10.99
N PHE A 138 -5.54 14.07 11.62
CA PHE A 138 -6.85 14.05 10.98
C PHE A 138 -7.31 15.45 10.55
N ILE A 139 -7.11 16.45 11.40
CA ILE A 139 -7.38 17.87 11.07
C ILE A 139 -6.49 18.32 9.90
N GLY A 140 -5.20 17.98 9.92
CA GLY A 140 -4.28 18.30 8.82
C GLY A 140 -4.73 17.71 7.48
N ILE A 141 -5.19 16.46 7.47
CA ILE A 141 -5.74 15.80 6.27
C ILE A 141 -6.99 16.53 5.77
N LEU A 142 -7.90 16.92 6.67
CA LEU A 142 -9.11 17.67 6.31
C LEU A 142 -8.76 19.00 5.63
N ILE A 143 -7.80 19.75 6.18
CA ILE A 143 -7.35 21.04 5.62
C ILE A 143 -6.72 20.86 4.23
N ILE A 144 -5.95 19.79 4.01
CA ILE A 144 -5.32 19.50 2.70
C ILE A 144 -6.36 19.04 1.66
N SER A 145 -7.48 18.48 2.12
CA SER A 145 -8.55 17.93 1.28
C SER A 145 -9.62 18.95 0.88
N THR A 146 -9.72 20.08 1.59
CA THR A 146 -10.52 21.27 1.21
C THR A 146 -9.78 22.16 0.24
#